data_AF-A0A344PIH9-F1
#
_entry.id   AF-A0A344PIH9-F1
#
_cell.length_a   1.000
_cell.length_b   1.000
_cell.length_c   1.000
_cell.angle_alpha   90.00
_cell.angle_beta   90.00
_cell.angle_gamma   90.00
#
_symmetry.space_group_name_H-M   'P 1'
#
loop_
_entity.id
_entity.type
_entity.pdbx_description
1 polymer ?
#
loop_
_entity_poly.entity_id
_entity_poly.type
_entity_poly.pdbx_seq_one_letter_code
_entity_poly.pdbx_strand_id
1 'polypeptide(L)'
;MSTHLDHLDGARDALLHADPAGCAREIEAFEALCAERPPAVEDLATCEARLRVLGLMADACAEGVTAARQDLQDALIAAGRLTTYDSAGSRATRNTRRVQGRRY
;
A
#
# COMPACT_ATOMS: atom_id res chain seq x y z
N MET A 1 29.02 8.86 11.18
CA MET A 1 28.04 8.04 10.44
C MET A 1 28.17 8.41 8.97
N SER A 2 28.06 7.45 8.06
CA SER A 2 28.22 7.68 6.62
C SER A 2 26.99 8.40 6.07
N THR A 3 27.16 9.40 5.21
CA THR A 3 26.03 10.15 4.63
C THR A 3 25.05 9.25 3.86
N HIS A 4 25.54 8.15 3.27
CA HIS A 4 24.70 7.12 2.67
C HIS A 4 23.79 6.44 3.68
N LEU A 5 24.34 6.12 4.84
CA LEU A 5 23.63 5.48 5.94
C LEU A 5 22.58 6.43 6.53
N ASP A 6 22.85 7.72 6.58
CA ASP A 6 21.91 8.74 7.06
C ASP A 6 20.65 8.80 6.18
N HIS A 7 20.79 8.77 4.85
CA HIS A 7 19.63 8.73 3.94
C HIS A 7 18.80 7.44 4.10
N LEU A 8 19.45 6.29 4.29
CA LEU A 8 18.73 5.03 4.52
C LEU A 8 17.99 5.01 5.88
N ASP A 9 18.59 5.60 6.92
CA ASP A 9 17.91 5.77 8.22
C ASP A 9 16.74 6.76 8.10
N GLY A 10 16.91 7.86 7.36
CA GLY A 10 15.84 8.81 7.05
C GLY A 10 14.68 8.19 6.28
N ALA A 11 14.96 7.36 5.27
CA ALA A 11 13.94 6.63 4.53
C ALA A 11 13.14 5.68 5.44
N ARG A 12 13.83 4.98 6.35
CA ARG A 12 13.19 4.09 7.32
C ARG A 12 12.27 4.87 8.26
N ASP A 13 12.77 5.97 8.79
CA ASP A 13 12.01 6.79 9.72
C ASP A 13 10.78 7.39 9.03
N ALA A 14 10.88 7.85 7.78
CA ALA A 14 9.74 8.33 7.00
C ALA A 14 8.67 7.22 6.81
N LEU A 15 9.10 5.99 6.52
CA LEU A 15 8.19 4.85 6.35
C LEU A 15 7.49 4.48 7.66
N LEU A 16 8.18 4.54 8.81
CA LEU A 16 7.58 4.35 10.14
C LEU A 16 6.54 5.42 10.51
N HIS A 17 6.68 6.63 9.97
CA HIS A 17 5.75 7.74 10.21
C HIS A 17 4.66 7.84 9.12
N ALA A 18 4.53 6.82 8.26
CA ALA A 18 3.59 6.81 7.13
C ALA A 18 3.76 8.02 6.19
N ASP A 19 5.00 8.47 5.98
CA ASP A 19 5.37 9.51 5.02
C ASP A 19 6.04 8.89 3.77
N PRO A 20 5.25 8.41 2.79
CA PRO A 20 5.80 7.83 1.57
C PRO A 20 6.56 8.84 0.70
N ALA A 21 6.19 10.12 0.76
CA ALA A 21 6.87 11.17 -0.01
C ALA A 21 8.24 11.50 0.59
N GLY A 22 8.35 11.52 1.92
CA GLY A 22 9.63 11.60 2.63
C GLY A 22 10.53 10.41 2.33
N CYS A 23 9.97 9.19 2.38
CA CYS A 23 10.73 7.98 2.07
C CYS A 23 11.30 8.02 0.63
N ALA A 24 10.49 8.39 -0.36
CA ALA A 24 10.95 8.49 -1.75
C ALA A 24 12.09 9.50 -1.90
N ARG A 25 11.98 10.67 -1.27
CA ARG A 25 13.00 11.72 -1.33
C ARG A 25 14.35 11.27 -0.76
N GLU A 26 14.33 10.54 0.36
CA GLU A 26 15.56 10.03 0.97
C GLU A 26 16.20 8.92 0.13
N ILE A 27 15.40 8.07 -0.53
CA ILE A 27 15.91 7.06 -1.47
C ILE A 27 16.52 7.73 -2.71
N GLU A 28 15.86 8.73 -3.29
CA GLU A 28 16.40 9.51 -4.42
C GLU A 28 17.73 10.21 -4.04
N ALA A 29 17.80 10.78 -2.83
CA ALA A 29 19.02 11.40 -2.32
C ALA A 29 20.15 10.37 -2.12
N PHE A 30 19.83 9.18 -1.61
CA PHE A 30 20.78 8.07 -1.50
C PHE A 30 21.31 7.62 -2.87
N GLU A 31 20.43 7.44 -3.87
CA GLU A 31 20.80 7.04 -5.23
C GLU A 31 21.69 8.08 -5.92
N ALA A 32 21.31 9.36 -5.83
CA ALA A 32 22.10 10.48 -6.35
C ALA A 32 23.50 10.51 -5.69
N LEU A 33 23.55 10.35 -4.36
CA LEU A 33 24.81 10.32 -3.64
C LEU A 33 25.68 9.13 -4.06
N CYS A 34 25.11 7.94 -4.30
CA CYS A 34 25.85 6.77 -4.77
C CYS A 34 26.41 6.94 -6.18
N ALA A 35 25.70 7.66 -7.06
CA ALA A 35 26.17 7.97 -8.40
C ALA A 35 27.36 8.95 -8.39
N GLU A 36 27.36 9.92 -7.49
CA GLU A 36 28.46 10.88 -7.33
C GLU A 36 29.65 10.30 -6.57
N ARG A 37 29.37 9.56 -5.49
CA ARG A 37 30.37 9.00 -4.60
C ARG A 37 29.89 7.63 -4.11
N PRO A 38 30.51 6.52 -4.56
CA PRO A 38 30.12 5.21 -4.06
C PRO A 38 30.39 5.09 -2.55
N PRO A 39 29.58 4.31 -1.81
CA PRO A 39 29.80 4.08 -0.39
C PRO A 39 31.19 3.46 -0.13
N ALA A 40 31.76 3.75 1.04
CA ALA A 40 32.98 3.08 1.47
C ALA A 40 32.76 1.57 1.57
N VAL A 41 33.80 0.77 1.31
CA VAL A 41 33.72 -0.70 1.35
C VAL A 41 33.21 -1.21 2.71
N GLU A 42 33.59 -0.53 3.79
CA GLU A 42 33.17 -0.80 5.17
C GLU A 42 31.66 -0.61 5.38
N ASP A 43 31.03 0.31 4.63
CA ASP A 43 29.61 0.66 4.76
C ASP A 43 28.72 -0.18 3.82
N LEU A 44 29.26 -0.84 2.79
CA LEU A 44 28.48 -1.53 1.77
C LEU A 44 27.56 -2.60 2.36
N ALA A 45 28.09 -3.45 3.25
CA ALA A 45 27.31 -4.49 3.91
C ALA A 45 26.16 -3.90 4.75
N THR A 46 26.39 -2.76 5.39
CA THR A 46 25.35 -2.08 6.17
C THR A 46 24.30 -1.43 5.28
N CYS A 47 24.71 -0.82 4.16
CA CYS A 47 23.79 -0.27 3.17
C CYS A 47 22.88 -1.36 2.60
N GLU A 48 23.46 -2.50 2.20
CA GLU A 48 22.71 -3.64 1.66
C GLU A 48 21.70 -4.18 2.69
N ALA A 49 22.13 -4.34 3.95
CA ALA A 49 21.25 -4.80 5.02
C ALA A 49 20.06 -3.85 5.24
N ARG A 50 20.31 -2.53 5.22
CA ARG A 50 19.26 -1.51 5.40
C ARG A 50 18.29 -1.45 4.22
N LEU A 51 18.79 -1.54 2.99
CA LEU A 51 17.95 -1.64 1.79
C LEU A 51 17.05 -2.88 1.84
N ARG A 52 17.58 -4.02 2.29
CA ARG A 52 16.79 -5.24 2.45
C ARG A 52 15.67 -5.06 3.48
N VAL A 53 15.96 -4.43 4.63
CA VAL A 53 14.95 -4.13 5.65
C VAL A 53 13.87 -3.20 5.09
N LEU A 54 14.27 -2.13 4.39
CA LEU A 54 13.32 -1.20 3.75
C LEU A 54 12.40 -1.91 2.75
N GLY A 55 12.95 -2.82 1.93
CA GLY A 55 12.15 -3.64 1.02
C GLY A 55 11.11 -4.49 1.76
N LEU A 56 11.52 -5.20 2.82
CA LEU A 56 10.60 -5.99 3.63
C LEU A 56 9.49 -5.15 4.27
N MET A 57 9.81 -3.93 4.72
CA MET A 57 8.82 -3.02 5.28
C MET A 57 7.83 -2.53 4.20
N ALA A 58 8.32 -2.20 3.01
CA ALA A 58 7.49 -1.79 1.89
C ALA A 58 6.53 -2.90 1.45
N ASP A 59 7.02 -4.14 1.38
CA ASP A 59 6.19 -5.32 1.08
C ASP A 59 5.09 -5.51 2.13
N ALA A 60 5.44 -5.44 3.43
CA ALA A 60 4.48 -5.52 4.52
C ALA A 60 3.41 -4.40 4.44
N CYS A 61 3.80 -3.18 4.09
CA CYS A 61 2.86 -2.08 3.86
C CYS A 61 1.91 -2.38 2.68
N ALA A 62 2.42 -2.92 1.58
CA ALA A 62 1.61 -3.27 0.41
C ALA A 62 0.61 -4.39 0.71
N GLU A 63 1.02 -5.42 1.45
CA GLU A 63 0.14 -6.48 1.95
C GLU A 63 -0.96 -5.92 2.85
N GLY A 64 -0.59 -5.05 3.79
CA GLY A 64 -1.54 -4.38 4.69
C GLY A 64 -2.59 -3.56 3.94
N VAL A 65 -2.19 -2.78 2.93
CA VAL A 65 -3.11 -2.02 2.06
C VAL A 65 -4.03 -2.96 1.28
N THR A 66 -3.51 -4.08 0.80
CA THR A 66 -4.30 -5.07 0.06
C THR A 66 -5.36 -5.71 0.95
N ALA A 67 -4.99 -6.10 2.18
CA ALA A 67 -5.91 -6.63 3.18
C ALA A 67 -6.99 -5.60 3.57
N ALA A 68 -6.60 -4.37 3.87
CA ALA A 68 -7.55 -3.29 4.20
C ALA A 68 -8.54 -3.02 3.06
N ARG A 69 -8.10 -3.08 1.80
CA ARG A 69 -8.97 -2.96 0.64
C ARG A 69 -9.98 -4.11 0.56
N GLN A 70 -9.56 -5.33 0.85
CA GLN A 70 -10.43 -6.50 0.88
C GLN A 70 -11.48 -6.38 1.99
N ASP A 71 -11.07 -6.00 3.20
CA ASP A 71 -11.99 -5.80 4.33
C ASP A 71 -13.04 -4.73 4.04
N LEU A 72 -12.65 -3.62 3.39
CA LEU A 72 -13.59 -2.59 2.94
C LEU A 72 -14.57 -3.11 1.90
N GLN A 73 -14.12 -3.92 0.94
CA GLN A 73 -15.00 -4.53 -0.06
C GLN A 73 -16.00 -5.49 0.60
N ASP A 74 -15.55 -6.31 1.54
CA ASP A 74 -16.40 -7.25 2.26
C ASP A 74 -17.42 -6.51 3.15
N ALA A 75 -17.02 -5.41 3.80
CA ALA A 75 -17.91 -4.53 4.54
C ALA A 75 -18.98 -3.89 3.64
N LEU A 76 -18.61 -3.42 2.44
CA LEU A 76 -19.56 -2.86 1.47
C LEU A 76 -20.54 -3.93 0.95
N ILE A 77 -20.07 -5.16 0.70
CA ILE A 77 -20.94 -6.29 0.31
C ILE A 77 -21.90 -6.62 1.45
N ALA A 78 -21.42 -6.68 2.70
CA ALA A 78 -22.25 -6.94 3.87
C ALA A 78 -23.30 -5.84 4.09
N ALA A 79 -22.92 -4.56 3.96
CA ALA A 79 -23.84 -3.43 4.05
C ALA A 79 -24.90 -3.46 2.93
N GLY A 80 -24.49 -3.77 1.70
CA GLY A 80 -25.40 -3.96 0.56
C GLY A 80 -26.37 -5.13 0.77
N ARG A 81 -25.93 -6.23 1.38
CA ARG A 81 -26.82 -7.34 1.78
C ARG A 81 -27.76 -6.93 2.91
N LEU A 82 -27.34 -6.08 3.84
CA LEU A 82 -28.19 -5.57 4.91
C LEU A 82 -29.38 -4.75 4.36
N THR A 83 -29.16 -3.98 3.27
CA THR A 83 -30.24 -3.22 2.60
C THR A 83 -31.29 -4.08 1.88
N THR A 84 -31.11 -5.41 1.81
CA THR A 84 -32.15 -6.33 1.27
C THR A 84 -33.14 -6.83 2.31
N TYR A 85 -32.95 -6.48 3.59
CA TYR A 85 -33.97 -6.62 4.61
C TYR A 85 -34.58 -5.25 4.89
N ASP A 86 -35.84 -5.08 4.49
CA ASP A 86 -36.63 -4.01 5.09
C ASP A 86 -36.78 -4.29 6.59
N SER A 87 -37.09 -3.25 7.37
CA SER A 87 -37.40 -3.35 8.79
C SER A 87 -38.66 -4.20 9.10
N ALA A 88 -39.22 -4.89 8.11
CA ALA A 88 -40.36 -5.80 8.21
C ALA A 88 -40.02 -7.27 7.87
N GLY A 89 -38.75 -7.60 7.58
CA GLY A 89 -38.29 -8.97 7.38
C GLY A 89 -38.69 -9.61 6.05
N SER A 90 -39.10 -8.85 5.03
CA SER A 90 -39.61 -9.42 3.78
C SER A 90 -38.62 -9.31 2.62
N ARG A 91 -38.24 -10.48 2.06
CA ARG A 91 -37.31 -10.61 0.92
C ARG A 91 -37.93 -10.00 -0.35
N ALA A 92 -37.48 -8.82 -0.75
CA ALA A 92 -37.79 -8.27 -2.07
C ALA A 92 -36.84 -8.88 -3.12
N THR A 93 -37.21 -10.02 -3.72
CA THR A 93 -36.56 -10.53 -4.93
C THR A 93 -36.89 -9.62 -6.11
N ARG A 94 -36.00 -8.66 -6.39
CA ARG A 94 -36.11 -7.82 -7.61
C ARG A 94 -35.75 -8.67 -8.83
N ASN A 95 -36.74 -9.34 -9.37
CA ASN A 95 -36.64 -10.12 -10.60
C ASN A 95 -36.46 -9.15 -11.78
N THR A 96 -35.23 -9.00 -12.28
CA THR A 96 -34.95 -8.23 -13.49
C THR A 96 -35.55 -8.94 -14.69
N ARG A 97 -36.82 -8.68 -15.00
CA ARG A 97 -37.38 -8.99 -16.32
C ARG A 97 -36.55 -8.22 -17.35
N ARG A 98 -35.73 -8.95 -18.12
CA ARG A 98 -35.22 -8.48 -19.41
C ARG A 98 -36.42 -7.98 -20.21
N VAL A 99 -36.50 -6.67 -20.44
CA VAL A 99 -37.43 -6.09 -21.41
C VAL A 99 -36.91 -6.49 -22.78
N GLN A 100 -37.39 -7.64 -23.26
CA GLN A 100 -37.28 -8.01 -24.66
C GLN A 100 -38.29 -7.16 -25.43
N GLY A 101 -37.87 -5.94 -25.79
CA GLY A 101 -38.63 -5.04 -26.65
C GLY A 101 -38.60 -5.56 -28.09
N ARG A 102 -39.65 -6.27 -28.49
CA ARG A 102 -39.98 -6.56 -29.89
C ARG A 102 -41.15 -5.66 -30.29
N ARG A 103 -41.03 -5.03 -31.46
CA ARG A 103 -42.02 -4.41 -32.39
C ARG A 103 -41.47 -3.07 -32.88
N TYR A 104 -41.47 -2.76 -34.17
CA TYR A 104 -42.45 -3.06 -35.21
C TYR A 104 -41.88 -3.82 -36.40
#